data_AF-A0A7Y5F5T6-F1
#
_entry.id   AF-A0A7Y5F5T6-F1
#
_cell.length_a   1.000
_cell.length_b   1.000
_cell.length_c   1.000
_cell.angle_alpha   90.00
_cell.angle_beta   90.00
_cell.angle_gamma   90.00
#
_symmetry.space_group_name_H-M   'P 1'
#
loop_
_entity.id
_entity.type
_entity.pdbx_description
1 polymer ?
#
loop_
_entity_poly.entity_id
_entity_poly.type
_entity_poly.pdbx_seq_one_letter_code
_entity_poly.pdbx_strand_id
1 'polypeptide(L)'
;MFGIRYVGHLFFIIYAVLSVYYATERIVFIDSAKYLFDLINHQTLFITGREGGYPVLLLPLLFIKLKLSLYLVIAAFSVSYALLFYLIFLLIVYGLKSDAAAWLLIFSLILCTRDTFYYPATEVYLGMAYVCILYAVLFSEVIKHRVIRYGLSLILIYICYLTHPITIFLILPLLLYKLFELTEKKEKWVLALLACVSFLFYVVRPFMAKSINANEYTGYRKAFSVFSYLPEVFTAPSAHFFYIHTWQSTSIYLLAVVLFGAALIFYLFKRGIEKAIILFISVLTIWLLAAIVYIEGESAVVLGKAFAPLAFLCSLPLFHDILYEKKKWFNISVMLLLSGVLFLKFRDVALIGKHQKQRIENVRINIQQAREQGVNKAILKFDTLSSKNGLIPWAYSMESIILSSFDDAEQSVTIFIERENNTVNNEVLEQKDIFLYINPNEVLSQKQLNTAYFKLPEQKYVYLK
;
A
#
# COMPACT_ATOMS: atom_id res chain seq x y z
N MET A 1 -4.28 28.82 -4.06
CA MET A 1 -5.13 28.35 -5.18
C MET A 1 -6.47 27.91 -4.56
N PHE A 2 -7.58 28.62 -4.76
CA PHE A 2 -8.82 28.35 -3.98
C PHE A 2 -9.45 26.96 -4.25
N GLY A 3 -9.23 26.38 -5.43
CA GLY A 3 -9.87 25.12 -5.85
C GLY A 3 -9.41 23.86 -5.10
N ILE A 4 -8.11 23.72 -4.78
CA ILE A 4 -7.58 22.49 -4.16
C ILE A 4 -8.19 22.19 -2.79
N ARG A 5 -8.56 23.23 -2.03
CA ARG A 5 -9.17 23.05 -0.70
C ARG A 5 -10.49 22.28 -0.81
N TYR A 6 -11.37 22.72 -1.72
CA TYR A 6 -12.67 22.10 -1.94
C TYR A 6 -12.54 20.73 -2.60
N VAL A 7 -11.71 20.61 -3.65
CA VAL A 7 -11.51 19.33 -4.34
C VAL A 7 -10.87 18.30 -3.42
N GLY A 8 -9.88 18.69 -2.62
CA GLY A 8 -9.24 17.78 -1.69
C GLY A 8 -10.17 17.33 -0.56
N HIS A 9 -10.97 18.23 0.02
CA HIS A 9 -12.00 17.84 0.98
C HIS A 9 -13.00 16.84 0.38
N LEU A 10 -13.52 17.14 -0.82
CA LEU A 10 -14.44 16.26 -1.52
C LEU A 10 -13.79 14.89 -1.82
N PHE A 11 -12.54 14.89 -2.27
CA PHE A 11 -11.77 13.66 -2.52
C PHE A 11 -11.69 12.80 -1.26
N PHE A 12 -11.30 13.37 -0.11
CA PHE A 12 -11.16 12.60 1.13
C PHE A 12 -12.50 12.17 1.73
N ILE A 13 -13.58 12.95 1.54
CA ILE A 13 -14.94 12.52 1.90
C ILE A 13 -15.33 11.29 1.08
N ILE A 14 -15.19 11.34 -0.25
CA ILE A 14 -15.52 10.20 -1.12
C ILE A 14 -14.63 9.00 -0.77
N TYR A 15 -13.33 9.21 -0.58
CA TYR A 15 -12.38 8.15 -0.22
C TYR A 15 -12.73 7.49 1.12
N ALA A 16 -13.13 8.28 2.13
CA ALA A 16 -13.57 7.78 3.43
C ALA A 16 -14.90 7.01 3.33
N VAL A 17 -15.88 7.54 2.58
CA VAL A 17 -17.17 6.86 2.34
C VAL A 17 -16.94 5.51 1.67
N LEU A 18 -16.12 5.45 0.61
CA LEU A 18 -15.78 4.19 -0.05
C LEU A 18 -15.00 3.25 0.88
N SER A 19 -14.13 3.78 1.74
CA SER A 19 -13.37 2.96 2.71
C SER A 19 -14.29 2.29 3.73
N VAL A 20 -15.33 2.99 4.19
CA VAL A 20 -16.35 2.41 5.08
C VAL A 20 -17.26 1.45 4.33
N TYR A 21 -17.73 1.83 3.13
CA TYR A 21 -18.64 1.01 2.32
C TYR A 21 -18.00 -0.34 1.93
N TYR A 22 -16.71 -0.36 1.64
CA TYR A 22 -15.94 -1.57 1.31
C TYR A 22 -15.07 -2.06 2.47
N ALA A 23 -15.45 -1.78 3.73
CA ALA A 23 -14.58 -2.07 4.88
C ALA A 23 -14.22 -3.55 5.01
N THR A 24 -15.20 -4.44 4.82
CA THR A 24 -14.98 -5.89 4.89
C THR A 24 -14.06 -6.37 3.77
N GLU A 25 -14.31 -5.94 2.54
CA GLU A 25 -13.51 -6.30 1.36
C GLU A 25 -12.07 -5.77 1.48
N ARG A 26 -11.88 -4.61 2.14
CA ARG A 26 -10.57 -3.98 2.37
C ARG A 26 -9.76 -4.66 3.46
N ILE A 27 -10.40 -5.02 4.57
CA ILE A 27 -9.70 -5.46 5.77
C ILE A 27 -9.63 -6.98 5.88
N VAL A 28 -10.65 -7.71 5.44
CA VAL A 28 -10.64 -9.17 5.40
C VAL A 28 -9.94 -9.63 4.11
N PHE A 29 -8.71 -9.16 3.90
CA PHE A 29 -7.91 -9.43 2.72
C PHE A 29 -6.41 -9.43 3.02
N ILE A 30 -5.75 -10.58 2.80
CA ILE A 30 -4.29 -10.76 2.81
C ILE A 30 -3.64 -10.15 4.08
N ASP A 31 -2.70 -9.21 3.92
CA ASP A 31 -1.94 -8.62 5.03
C ASP A 31 -2.85 -7.79 5.94
N SER A 32 -3.91 -7.18 5.41
CA SER A 32 -4.88 -6.44 6.23
C SER A 32 -5.56 -7.38 7.22
N ALA A 33 -5.91 -8.60 6.78
CA ALA A 33 -6.55 -9.59 7.64
C ALA A 33 -5.57 -10.07 8.72
N LYS A 34 -4.31 -10.31 8.33
CA LYS A 34 -3.24 -10.65 9.27
C LYS A 34 -3.03 -9.55 10.32
N TYR A 35 -2.85 -8.30 9.89
CA TYR A 35 -2.65 -7.19 10.83
C TYR A 35 -3.84 -7.00 11.75
N LEU A 36 -5.07 -7.17 11.26
CA LEU A 36 -6.25 -7.11 12.13
C LEU A 36 -6.24 -8.25 13.16
N PHE A 37 -5.99 -9.48 12.71
CA PHE A 37 -5.93 -10.66 13.57
C PHE A 37 -4.89 -10.48 14.68
N ASP A 38 -3.67 -10.08 14.33
CA ASP A 38 -2.59 -9.85 15.30
C ASP A 38 -2.94 -8.71 16.26
N LEU A 39 -3.55 -7.63 15.76
CA LEU A 39 -3.96 -6.49 16.59
C LEU A 39 -5.03 -6.89 17.61
N ILE A 40 -5.99 -7.73 17.23
CA ILE A 40 -7.04 -8.25 18.11
C ILE A 40 -6.44 -9.14 19.20
N ASN A 41 -5.55 -10.06 18.83
CA ASN A 41 -4.99 -11.04 19.77
C ASN A 41 -3.97 -10.43 20.73
N HIS A 42 -3.08 -9.55 20.23
CA HIS A 42 -2.02 -8.96 21.06
C HIS A 42 -2.44 -7.67 21.77
N GLN A 43 -3.43 -6.93 21.25
CA GLN A 43 -3.86 -5.63 21.78
C GLN A 43 -2.72 -4.62 21.97
N THR A 44 -1.67 -4.75 21.16
CA THR A 44 -0.49 -3.87 21.13
C THR A 44 -0.22 -3.46 19.70
N LEU A 45 0.52 -2.35 19.54
CA LEU A 45 1.01 -1.94 18.23
C LEU A 45 2.14 -2.88 17.84
N PHE A 46 1.82 -3.88 17.02
CA PHE A 46 2.80 -4.84 16.52
C PHE A 46 2.76 -4.87 14.99
N ILE A 47 3.76 -4.23 14.39
CA ILE A 47 4.10 -4.40 12.97
C ILE A 47 5.62 -4.55 12.92
N THR A 48 6.10 -5.73 12.57
CA THR A 48 7.54 -6.00 12.52
C THR A 48 8.18 -5.31 11.30
N GLY A 49 9.15 -4.41 11.54
CA GLY A 49 10.01 -3.82 10.50
C GLY A 49 9.35 -2.76 9.61
N ARG A 50 8.14 -2.30 9.98
CA ARG A 50 7.35 -1.28 9.25
C ARG A 50 6.62 -0.34 10.21
N GLU A 51 7.35 0.17 11.19
CA GLU A 51 6.85 0.98 12.30
C GLU A 51 6.22 2.31 11.83
N GLY A 52 6.55 2.77 10.63
CA GLY A 52 5.90 3.93 10.00
C GLY A 52 4.38 3.78 9.81
N GLY A 53 3.87 2.54 9.84
CA GLY A 53 2.45 2.18 9.80
C GLY A 53 1.70 2.26 11.13
N TYR A 54 2.35 2.53 12.26
CA TYR A 54 1.64 2.56 13.56
C TYR A 54 0.46 3.55 13.65
N PRO A 55 0.51 4.76 13.06
CA PRO A 55 -0.60 5.71 13.20
C PRO A 55 -1.94 5.17 12.67
N VAL A 56 -1.96 4.33 11.63
CA VAL A 56 -3.21 3.75 11.11
C VAL A 56 -3.79 2.67 12.01
N LEU A 57 -3.01 2.09 12.92
CA LEU A 57 -3.47 1.07 13.87
C LEU A 57 -4.07 1.65 15.15
N LEU A 58 -3.84 2.93 15.44
CA LEU A 58 -4.28 3.54 16.69
C LEU A 58 -5.80 3.50 16.87
N LEU A 59 -6.55 3.82 15.81
CA LEU A 59 -8.02 3.84 15.85
C LEU A 59 -8.64 2.44 16.02
N PRO A 60 -8.29 1.41 15.22
CA PRO A 60 -8.81 0.07 15.46
C PRO A 60 -8.36 -0.49 16.82
N LEU A 61 -7.13 -0.19 17.27
CA LEU A 61 -6.67 -0.61 18.59
C LEU A 61 -7.54 -0.03 19.72
N LEU A 62 -7.91 1.25 19.62
CA LEU A 62 -8.84 1.87 20.56
C LEU A 62 -10.17 1.12 20.59
N PHE A 63 -10.73 0.78 19.44
CA PHE A 63 -12.01 0.07 19.34
C PHE A 63 -11.92 -1.35 19.92
N ILE A 64 -10.79 -2.03 19.70
CA ILE A 64 -10.51 -3.36 20.28
C ILE A 64 -10.45 -3.27 21.82
N LYS A 65 -9.75 -2.28 22.36
CA LYS A 65 -9.64 -2.06 23.82
C LYS A 65 -10.98 -1.69 24.47
N LEU A 66 -11.84 -1.00 23.73
CA LEU A 66 -13.22 -0.70 24.14
C LEU A 66 -14.18 -1.89 23.97
N LYS A 67 -13.70 -3.04 23.48
CA LYS A 67 -14.49 -4.27 23.24
C LYS A 67 -15.71 -4.03 22.34
N LEU A 68 -15.57 -3.15 21.33
CA LEU A 68 -16.64 -2.89 20.36
C LEU A 68 -16.79 -4.09 19.41
N SER A 69 -17.96 -4.19 18.74
CA SER A 69 -18.23 -5.27 17.78
C SER A 69 -17.16 -5.35 16.68
N LEU A 70 -16.90 -6.56 16.16
CA LEU A 70 -15.93 -6.78 15.09
C LEU A 70 -16.24 -5.96 13.82
N TYR A 71 -17.52 -5.70 13.53
CA TYR A 71 -17.94 -4.77 12.47
C TYR A 71 -17.33 -3.38 12.63
N LEU A 72 -17.46 -2.79 13.83
CA LEU A 72 -16.92 -1.46 14.11
C LEU A 72 -15.39 -1.46 14.08
N VAL A 73 -14.74 -2.54 14.55
CA VAL A 73 -13.28 -2.67 14.49
C VAL A 73 -12.79 -2.72 13.03
N ILE A 74 -13.45 -3.50 12.17
CA ILE A 74 -13.14 -3.59 10.74
C ILE A 74 -13.35 -2.24 10.05
N ALA A 75 -14.48 -1.57 10.31
CA ALA A 75 -14.76 -0.24 9.76
C ALA A 75 -13.73 0.80 10.23
N ALA A 76 -13.39 0.79 11.52
CA ALA A 76 -12.36 1.65 12.11
C ALA A 76 -10.98 1.43 11.49
N PHE A 77 -10.60 0.17 11.25
CA PHE A 77 -9.34 -0.13 10.59
C PHE A 77 -9.34 0.32 9.12
N SER A 78 -10.44 0.11 8.39
CA SER A 78 -10.53 0.53 6.99
C SER A 78 -10.43 2.04 6.83
N VAL A 79 -11.16 2.78 7.67
CA VAL A 79 -11.24 4.25 7.59
C VAL A 79 -10.02 4.95 8.19
N SER A 80 -9.23 4.30 9.06
CA SER A 80 -8.05 4.92 9.68
C SER A 80 -7.02 5.38 8.64
N TYR A 81 -6.85 4.63 7.55
CA TYR A 81 -6.01 5.04 6.41
C TYR A 81 -6.53 6.32 5.75
N ALA A 82 -7.84 6.39 5.46
CA ALA A 82 -8.47 7.57 4.88
C ALA A 82 -8.33 8.80 5.79
N LEU A 83 -8.55 8.62 7.10
CA LEU A 83 -8.40 9.68 8.09
C LEU A 83 -6.96 10.15 8.19
N LEU A 84 -5.98 9.25 8.23
CA LEU A 84 -4.56 9.64 8.27
C LEU A 84 -4.16 10.44 7.02
N PHE A 85 -4.53 9.96 5.83
CA PHE A 85 -4.25 10.71 4.60
C PHE A 85 -4.95 12.06 4.57
N TYR A 86 -6.16 12.15 5.10
CA TYR A 86 -6.87 13.42 5.23
C TYR A 86 -6.17 14.37 6.22
N LEU A 87 -5.70 13.88 7.38
CA LEU A 87 -4.91 14.68 8.31
C LEU A 87 -3.61 15.20 7.68
N ILE A 88 -2.94 14.35 6.88
CA ILE A 88 -1.75 14.75 6.11
C ILE A 88 -2.12 15.85 5.10
N PHE A 89 -3.24 15.71 4.40
CA PHE A 89 -3.75 16.75 3.51
C PHE A 89 -4.01 18.07 4.25
N LEU A 90 -4.66 18.03 5.41
CA LEU A 90 -4.91 19.22 6.23
C LEU A 90 -3.61 19.89 6.65
N LEU A 91 -2.62 19.11 7.10
CA LEU A 91 -1.29 19.60 7.44
C LEU A 91 -0.62 20.27 6.24
N ILE A 92 -0.68 19.65 5.06
CA ILE A 92 -0.07 20.18 3.84
C ILE A 92 -0.74 21.49 3.39
N VAL A 93 -2.07 21.54 3.37
CA VAL A 93 -2.84 22.67 2.83
C VAL A 93 -2.93 23.84 3.80
N TYR A 94 -3.19 23.56 5.08
CA TYR A 94 -3.44 24.61 6.07
C TYR A 94 -2.19 24.92 6.91
N GLY A 95 -1.37 23.91 7.22
CA GLY A 95 -0.13 24.08 7.96
C GLY A 95 1.02 24.57 7.07
N LEU A 96 1.41 23.76 6.08
CA LEU A 96 2.56 24.03 5.20
C LEU A 96 2.22 24.92 4.01
N LYS A 97 0.93 25.14 3.74
CA LYS A 97 0.38 25.98 2.66
C LYS A 97 0.90 25.61 1.27
N SER A 98 1.08 24.31 1.01
CA SER A 98 1.61 23.80 -0.26
C SER A 98 0.53 23.14 -1.11
N ASP A 99 -0.06 23.91 -2.02
CA ASP A 99 -1.11 23.42 -2.93
C ASP A 99 -0.58 22.31 -3.87
N ALA A 100 0.67 22.42 -4.33
CA ALA A 100 1.30 21.42 -5.20
C ALA A 100 1.47 20.07 -4.48
N ALA A 101 1.90 20.10 -3.22
CA ALA A 101 2.03 18.88 -2.41
C ALA A 101 0.69 18.20 -2.15
N ALA A 102 -0.38 18.99 -1.99
CA ALA A 102 -1.73 18.47 -1.79
C ALA A 102 -2.24 17.73 -3.04
N TRP A 103 -2.01 18.28 -4.23
CA TRP A 103 -2.30 17.58 -5.49
C TRP A 103 -1.45 16.33 -5.67
N LEU A 104 -0.15 16.40 -5.34
CA LEU A 104 0.73 15.24 -5.37
C LEU A 104 0.23 14.13 -4.45
N LEU A 105 -0.23 14.45 -3.25
CA LEU A 105 -0.82 13.49 -2.33
C LEU A 105 -2.06 12.82 -2.95
N ILE A 106 -3.01 13.60 -3.45
CA ILE A 106 -4.25 13.08 -4.05
C ILE A 106 -3.93 12.15 -5.23
N PHE A 107 -3.06 12.58 -6.14
CA PHE A 107 -2.69 11.79 -7.32
C PHE A 107 -1.89 10.54 -6.94
N SER A 108 -1.02 10.64 -5.94
CA SER A 108 -0.28 9.50 -5.38
C SER A 108 -1.22 8.42 -4.84
N LEU A 109 -2.35 8.80 -4.25
CA LEU A 109 -3.31 7.87 -3.65
C LEU A 109 -4.28 7.22 -4.63
N ILE A 110 -4.40 7.73 -5.87
CA ILE A 110 -5.47 7.30 -6.77
C ILE A 110 -5.05 7.03 -8.22
N LEU A 111 -3.98 7.65 -8.73
CA LEU A 111 -3.66 7.62 -10.17
C LEU A 111 -3.36 6.20 -10.67
N CYS A 112 -2.60 5.43 -9.89
CA CYS A 112 -2.24 4.04 -10.18
C CYS A 112 -2.94 3.06 -9.23
N THR A 113 -4.11 3.42 -8.71
CA THR A 113 -4.83 2.65 -7.68
C THR A 113 -6.12 2.09 -8.25
N ARG A 114 -6.32 0.78 -8.10
CA ARG A 114 -7.55 0.06 -8.47
C ARG A 114 -7.78 -1.06 -7.46
N ASP A 115 -7.08 -2.18 -7.64
CA ASP A 115 -7.12 -3.32 -6.72
C ASP A 115 -6.47 -3.00 -5.37
N THR A 116 -5.41 -2.19 -5.39
CA THR A 116 -4.69 -1.74 -4.19
C THR A 116 -5.53 -0.89 -3.25
N PHE A 117 -6.65 -0.30 -3.70
CA PHE A 117 -7.62 0.33 -2.79
C PHE A 117 -8.19 -0.68 -1.79
N TYR A 118 -8.37 -1.94 -2.21
CA TYR A 118 -8.91 -3.02 -1.38
C TYR A 118 -7.85 -3.68 -0.51
N TYR A 119 -6.61 -3.20 -0.56
CA TYR A 119 -5.49 -3.73 0.20
C TYR A 119 -4.80 -2.55 0.90
N PRO A 120 -5.45 -1.93 1.90
CA PRO A 120 -4.96 -0.70 2.52
C PRO A 120 -3.69 -0.90 3.35
N ALA A 121 -3.39 -2.12 3.80
CA ALA A 121 -2.17 -2.51 4.52
C ALA A 121 -0.86 -2.34 3.72
N THR A 122 -0.90 -1.61 2.61
CA THR A 122 0.25 -1.19 1.81
C THR A 122 0.98 -0.01 2.47
N GLU A 123 2.17 -0.24 2.97
CA GLU A 123 3.00 0.82 3.54
C GLU A 123 3.57 1.73 2.45
N VAL A 124 3.56 1.29 1.19
CA VAL A 124 4.00 2.08 0.02
C VAL A 124 3.21 3.37 -0.12
N TYR A 125 1.87 3.33 -0.01
CA TYR A 125 1.04 4.54 -0.13
C TYR A 125 1.22 5.48 1.06
N LEU A 126 1.44 4.94 2.25
CA LEU A 126 1.78 5.73 3.43
C LEU A 126 3.15 6.40 3.27
N GLY A 127 4.13 5.67 2.74
CA GLY A 127 5.43 6.21 2.38
C GLY A 127 5.33 7.34 1.35
N MET A 128 4.52 7.17 0.31
CA MET A 128 4.24 8.22 -0.68
C MET A 128 3.59 9.45 -0.04
N ALA A 129 2.67 9.27 0.90
CA ALA A 129 2.06 10.39 1.64
C ALA A 129 3.10 11.14 2.48
N TYR A 130 4.01 10.44 3.17
CA TYR A 130 5.12 11.07 3.90
C TYR A 130 6.12 11.77 2.97
N VAL A 131 6.39 11.23 1.79
CA VAL A 131 7.20 11.92 0.76
C VAL A 131 6.50 13.21 0.28
N CYS A 132 5.18 13.25 0.22
CA CYS A 132 4.44 14.49 -0.08
C CYS A 132 4.59 15.54 1.04
N ILE A 133 4.64 15.13 2.32
CA ILE A 133 4.98 16.04 3.42
C ILE A 133 6.42 16.53 3.27
N LEU A 134 7.37 15.65 2.95
CA LEU A 134 8.77 16.02 2.72
C LEU A 134 8.88 17.05 1.58
N TYR A 135 8.18 16.82 0.46
CA TYR A 135 8.06 17.82 -0.61
C TYR A 135 7.51 19.14 -0.04
N ALA A 136 6.41 19.11 0.72
CA ALA A 136 5.80 20.32 1.27
C ALA A 136 6.76 21.09 2.18
N VAL A 137 7.58 20.40 2.99
CA VAL A 137 8.59 21.00 3.87
C VAL A 137 9.75 21.60 3.07
N LEU A 138 10.32 20.86 2.11
CA LEU A 138 11.46 21.30 1.30
C LEU A 138 11.15 22.54 0.46
N PHE A 139 9.90 22.65 0.01
CA PHE A 139 9.42 23.74 -0.84
C PHE A 139 8.50 24.72 -0.10
N SER A 140 8.45 24.67 1.24
CA SER A 140 7.58 25.55 2.04
C SER A 140 8.13 26.98 2.08
N GLU A 141 7.25 27.95 1.80
CA GLU A 141 7.48 29.37 2.10
C GLU A 141 7.19 29.71 3.58
N VAL A 142 6.46 28.85 4.29
CA VAL A 142 6.09 29.04 5.70
C VAL A 142 7.30 28.79 6.61
N ILE A 143 8.06 27.73 6.33
CA ILE A 143 9.25 27.37 7.12
C ILE A 143 10.45 28.14 6.57
N LYS A 144 10.68 29.35 7.12
CA LYS A 144 11.80 30.22 6.72
C LYS A 144 13.15 29.79 7.30
N HIS A 145 13.17 29.21 8.50
CA HIS A 145 14.41 28.87 9.18
C HIS A 145 15.02 27.57 8.63
N ARG A 146 16.19 27.68 7.97
CA ARG A 146 16.86 26.56 7.28
C ARG A 146 17.11 25.33 8.17
N VAL A 147 17.52 25.53 9.42
CA VAL A 147 17.82 24.42 10.34
C VAL A 147 16.55 23.63 10.67
N ILE A 148 15.42 24.32 10.83
CA ILE A 148 14.14 23.66 11.09
C ILE A 148 13.70 22.91 9.84
N ARG A 149 13.80 23.52 8.65
CA ARG A 149 13.45 22.87 7.38
C ARG A 149 14.23 21.56 7.16
N TYR A 150 15.55 21.61 7.28
CA TYR A 150 16.39 20.44 7.04
C TYR A 150 16.34 19.43 8.20
N GLY A 151 16.15 19.87 9.45
CA GLY A 151 15.90 18.99 10.59
C GLY A 151 14.60 18.20 10.44
N LEU A 152 13.49 18.87 10.08
CA LEU A 152 12.22 18.21 9.78
C LEU A 152 12.35 17.27 8.57
N SER A 153 13.11 17.67 7.54
CA SER A 153 13.36 16.81 6.37
C SER A 153 14.08 15.52 6.76
N LEU A 154 15.09 15.58 7.63
CA LEU A 154 15.81 14.41 8.13
C LEU A 154 14.88 13.47 8.92
N ILE A 155 14.03 14.03 9.79
CA ILE A 155 13.03 13.24 10.54
C ILE A 155 12.06 12.55 9.57
N LEU A 156 11.57 13.26 8.56
CA LEU A 156 10.65 12.68 7.56
C LEU A 156 11.32 11.61 6.69
N ILE A 157 12.60 11.78 6.33
CA ILE A 157 13.38 10.75 5.63
C ILE A 157 13.48 9.49 6.51
N TYR A 158 13.74 9.66 7.81
CA TYR A 158 13.78 8.54 8.75
C TYR A 158 12.41 7.86 8.90
N ILE A 159 11.31 8.61 8.97
CA ILE A 159 9.95 8.05 8.98
C ILE A 159 9.66 7.27 7.68
N CYS A 160 10.03 7.83 6.52
CA CYS A 160 9.88 7.16 5.24
C CYS A 160 10.66 5.84 5.20
N TYR A 161 11.89 5.85 5.73
CA TYR A 161 12.69 4.64 5.93
C TYR A 161 11.94 3.63 6.80
N LEU A 162 11.44 4.01 7.99
CA LEU A 162 10.66 3.10 8.84
C LEU A 162 9.34 2.62 8.21
N THR A 163 8.87 3.28 7.16
CA THR A 163 7.62 2.92 6.49
C THR A 163 7.84 1.86 5.42
N HIS A 164 8.67 2.17 4.41
CA HIS A 164 8.93 1.24 3.32
C HIS A 164 10.22 1.60 2.55
N PRO A 165 11.07 0.63 2.17
CA PRO A 165 12.30 0.87 1.41
C PRO A 165 12.12 1.70 0.15
N ILE A 166 11.04 1.44 -0.60
CA ILE A 166 10.79 2.05 -1.91
C ILE A 166 10.70 3.59 -1.87
N THR A 167 10.39 4.15 -0.70
CA THR A 167 10.30 5.61 -0.52
C THR A 167 11.58 6.32 -0.88
N ILE A 168 12.74 5.65 -0.74
CA ILE A 168 14.02 6.23 -1.10
C ILE A 168 14.11 6.62 -2.58
N PHE A 169 13.52 5.82 -3.46
CA PHE A 169 13.50 6.06 -4.88
C PHE A 169 12.52 7.17 -5.27
N LEU A 170 11.74 7.67 -4.31
CA LEU A 170 10.92 8.89 -4.44
C LEU A 170 11.62 10.11 -3.80
N ILE A 171 12.35 9.89 -2.71
CA ILE A 171 13.10 10.94 -2.00
C ILE A 171 14.31 11.40 -2.82
N LEU A 172 15.10 10.49 -3.39
CA LEU A 172 16.32 10.85 -4.13
C LEU A 172 16.00 11.77 -5.33
N PRO A 173 15.03 11.45 -6.20
CA PRO A 173 14.66 12.35 -7.30
C PRO A 173 14.16 13.70 -6.79
N LEU A 174 13.39 13.72 -5.69
CA LEU A 174 12.89 14.95 -5.07
C LEU A 174 14.02 15.85 -4.55
N LEU A 175 15.01 15.27 -3.88
CA LEU A 175 16.18 16.00 -3.39
C LEU A 175 17.04 16.52 -4.54
N LEU A 176 17.25 15.70 -5.58
CA LEU A 176 17.95 16.13 -6.79
C LEU A 176 17.20 17.27 -7.49
N TYR A 177 15.87 17.18 -7.56
CA TYR A 177 15.04 18.25 -8.11
C TYR A 177 15.30 19.58 -7.42
N LYS A 178 15.25 19.58 -6.09
CA LYS A 178 15.54 20.78 -5.29
C LYS A 178 16.97 21.25 -5.45
N LEU A 179 17.94 20.33 -5.53
CA LEU A 179 19.36 20.63 -5.68
C LEU A 179 19.66 21.49 -6.92
N PHE A 180 18.98 21.21 -8.03
CA PHE A 180 19.14 21.96 -9.29
C PHE A 180 18.48 23.35 -9.27
N GLU A 181 17.55 23.61 -8.34
CA GLU A 181 16.91 24.93 -8.21
C GLU A 181 17.67 25.88 -7.28
N LEU A 182 18.52 25.33 -6.42
CA LEU A 182 19.29 26.14 -5.49
C LEU A 182 20.42 26.87 -6.20
N THR A 183 20.61 28.13 -5.84
CA THR A 183 21.78 28.93 -6.22
C THR A 183 22.87 28.88 -5.14
N GLU A 184 22.49 28.79 -3.86
CA GLU A 184 23.42 28.81 -2.73
C GLU A 184 24.19 27.50 -2.53
N LYS A 185 25.53 27.57 -2.59
CA LYS A 185 26.41 26.40 -2.42
C LYS A 185 26.24 25.67 -1.07
N LYS A 186 26.01 26.42 0.03
CA LYS A 186 25.83 25.82 1.36
C LYS A 186 24.59 24.94 1.43
N GLU A 187 23.48 25.39 0.85
CA GLU A 187 22.25 24.61 0.82
C GLU A 187 22.38 23.36 -0.07
N LYS A 188 23.11 23.46 -1.18
CA LYS A 188 23.43 22.30 -2.03
C LYS A 188 24.14 21.19 -1.26
N TRP A 189 25.11 21.53 -0.42
CA TRP A 189 25.81 20.55 0.42
C TRP A 189 24.89 19.88 1.44
N VAL A 190 23.96 20.63 2.04
CA VAL A 190 22.99 20.05 2.98
C VAL A 190 22.06 19.07 2.26
N LEU A 191 21.57 19.40 1.06
CA LEU A 191 20.76 18.46 0.28
C LEU A 191 21.55 17.23 -0.18
N ALA A 192 22.81 17.41 -0.61
CA ALA A 192 23.68 16.29 -0.95
C ALA A 192 23.92 15.37 0.25
N LEU A 193 24.08 15.94 1.45
CA LEU A 193 24.16 15.19 2.70
C LEU A 193 22.86 14.42 2.98
N LEU A 194 21.69 15.06 2.83
CA LEU A 194 20.40 14.37 3.00
C LEU A 194 20.21 13.23 1.99
N ALA A 195 20.65 13.42 0.74
CA ALA A 195 20.62 12.37 -0.29
C ALA A 195 21.56 11.22 0.06
N CYS A 196 22.76 11.53 0.55
CA CYS A 196 23.73 10.54 1.03
C CYS A 196 23.20 9.75 2.24
N VAL A 197 22.62 10.43 3.24
CA VAL A 197 22.00 9.79 4.42
C VAL A 197 20.84 8.90 4.00
N SER A 198 19.99 9.39 3.07
CA SER A 198 18.92 8.58 2.50
C SER A 198 19.54 7.30 1.91
N PHE A 199 20.46 7.43 0.95
CA PHE A 199 21.10 6.29 0.30
C PHE A 199 21.77 5.32 1.29
N LEU A 200 22.42 5.83 2.34
CA LEU A 200 23.00 5.02 3.41
C LEU A 200 21.93 4.17 4.12
N PHE A 201 20.76 4.72 4.43
CA PHE A 201 19.66 3.95 4.99
C PHE A 201 19.22 2.80 4.07
N TYR A 202 19.20 3.01 2.75
CA TYR A 202 18.91 1.92 1.81
C TYR A 202 19.98 0.83 1.83
N VAL A 203 21.26 1.20 1.83
CA VAL A 203 22.38 0.24 1.81
C VAL A 203 22.48 -0.55 3.12
N VAL A 204 22.18 0.07 4.26
CA VAL A 204 22.23 -0.60 5.58
C VAL A 204 21.05 -1.56 5.77
N ARG A 205 19.89 -1.30 5.15
CA ARG A 205 18.68 -2.07 5.38
C ARG A 205 18.78 -3.58 5.10
N PRO A 206 19.39 -4.07 4.00
CA PRO A 206 19.57 -5.51 3.76
C PRO A 206 20.26 -6.23 4.92
N PHE A 207 21.23 -5.59 5.57
CA PHE A 207 21.96 -6.17 6.71
C PHE A 207 21.08 -6.32 7.94
N MET A 208 20.08 -5.45 8.11
CA MET A 208 19.06 -5.56 9.14
C MET A 208 17.89 -6.46 8.73
N ALA A 209 17.54 -6.48 7.44
CA ALA A 209 16.41 -7.26 6.92
C ALA A 209 16.67 -8.77 6.98
N LYS A 210 17.93 -9.21 6.87
CA LYS A 210 18.31 -10.63 6.97
C LYS A 210 17.84 -11.29 8.28
N SER A 211 17.75 -10.54 9.37
CA SER A 211 17.26 -11.05 10.66
C SER A 211 15.75 -10.90 10.86
N ILE A 212 15.05 -10.15 9.99
CA ILE A 212 13.66 -9.72 10.22
C ILE A 212 12.69 -10.32 9.19
N ASN A 213 13.05 -10.35 7.89
CA ASN A 213 12.12 -10.78 6.84
C ASN A 213 12.86 -11.35 5.61
N ALA A 214 12.73 -12.66 5.40
CA ALA A 214 13.38 -13.38 4.30
C ALA A 214 12.94 -12.89 2.91
N ASN A 215 11.65 -12.54 2.74
CA ASN A 215 11.12 -12.07 1.45
C ASN A 215 11.63 -10.66 1.08
N GLU A 216 11.83 -9.81 2.09
CA GLU A 216 12.42 -8.50 1.87
C GLU A 216 13.90 -8.63 1.48
N TYR A 217 14.64 -9.54 2.13
CA TYR A 217 16.03 -9.83 1.82
C TYR A 217 16.23 -10.39 0.40
N THR A 218 15.37 -11.32 -0.05
CA THR A 218 15.44 -11.83 -1.43
C THR A 218 15.17 -10.74 -2.46
N GLY A 219 14.21 -9.85 -2.20
CA GLY A 219 13.94 -8.68 -3.03
C GLY A 219 15.18 -7.77 -3.18
N TYR A 220 15.87 -7.47 -2.07
CA TYR A 220 17.12 -6.73 -2.10
C TYR A 220 18.20 -7.43 -2.92
N ARG A 221 18.39 -8.74 -2.73
CA ARG A 221 19.38 -9.52 -3.49
C ARG A 221 19.12 -9.43 -4.99
N LYS A 222 17.86 -9.60 -5.42
CA LYS A 222 17.45 -9.46 -6.82
C LYS A 222 17.72 -8.05 -7.36
N ALA A 223 17.42 -7.02 -6.57
CA ALA A 223 17.68 -5.63 -6.94
C ALA A 223 19.20 -5.32 -7.08
N PHE A 224 20.05 -5.90 -6.24
CA PHE A 224 21.51 -5.75 -6.38
C PHE A 224 22.09 -6.52 -7.57
N SER A 225 21.41 -7.57 -8.03
CA SER A 225 21.78 -8.33 -9.23
C SER A 225 21.02 -7.88 -10.49
N VAL A 226 20.63 -6.60 -10.57
CA VAL A 226 19.88 -6.02 -11.70
C VAL A 226 20.45 -6.44 -13.06
N PHE A 227 21.77 -6.37 -13.24
CA PHE A 227 22.42 -6.67 -14.52
C PHE A 227 22.24 -8.12 -14.97
N SER A 228 22.10 -9.06 -14.04
CA SER A 228 21.86 -10.47 -14.36
C SER A 228 20.45 -10.71 -14.91
N TYR A 229 19.50 -9.85 -14.56
CA TYR A 229 18.09 -9.99 -14.93
C TYR A 229 17.65 -9.07 -16.08
N LEU A 230 18.50 -8.13 -16.52
CA LEU A 230 18.18 -7.20 -17.62
C LEU A 230 17.73 -7.89 -18.92
N PRO A 231 18.31 -9.02 -19.36
CA PRO A 231 17.86 -9.67 -20.60
C PRO A 231 16.42 -10.20 -20.52
N GLU A 232 15.98 -10.62 -19.33
CA GLU A 232 14.68 -11.26 -19.10
C GLU A 232 13.60 -10.26 -18.61
N VAL A 233 13.98 -9.05 -18.22
CA VAL A 233 13.07 -8.09 -17.58
C VAL A 233 11.87 -7.71 -18.45
N PHE A 234 12.05 -7.67 -19.78
CA PHE A 234 10.98 -7.29 -20.71
C PHE A 234 10.01 -8.43 -21.03
N THR A 235 10.42 -9.69 -20.79
CA THR A 235 9.57 -10.87 -20.92
C THR A 235 8.98 -11.32 -19.58
N ALA A 236 9.41 -10.70 -18.47
CA ALA A 236 8.94 -10.99 -17.13
C ALA A 236 7.40 -10.83 -17.01
N PRO A 237 6.72 -11.69 -16.23
CA PRO A 237 5.28 -11.56 -15.98
C PRO A 237 4.90 -10.22 -15.37
N SER A 238 5.78 -9.61 -14.57
CA SER A 238 5.60 -8.27 -13.99
C SER A 238 5.59 -7.15 -15.04
N ALA A 239 6.50 -7.20 -16.02
CA ALA A 239 6.53 -6.26 -17.14
C ALA A 239 5.31 -6.47 -18.06
N HIS A 240 4.96 -7.73 -18.32
CA HIS A 240 3.75 -8.07 -19.06
C HIS A 240 2.48 -7.59 -18.35
N PHE A 241 2.40 -7.76 -17.03
CA PHE A 241 1.31 -7.24 -16.20
C PHE A 241 1.18 -5.72 -16.35
N PHE A 242 2.29 -4.98 -16.26
CA PHE A 242 2.31 -3.54 -16.48
C PHE A 242 1.79 -3.18 -17.87
N TYR A 243 2.26 -3.85 -18.92
CA TYR A 243 1.82 -3.63 -20.30
C TYR A 243 0.31 -3.87 -20.49
N ILE A 244 -0.20 -5.03 -20.07
CA ILE A 244 -1.63 -5.39 -20.19
C ILE A 244 -2.50 -4.37 -19.44
N HIS A 245 -2.11 -4.01 -18.22
CA HIS A 245 -2.88 -3.09 -17.39
C HIS A 245 -2.71 -1.62 -17.81
N THR A 246 -1.73 -1.31 -18.67
CA THR A 246 -1.61 0.00 -19.31
C THR A 246 -2.50 0.09 -20.56
N TRP A 247 -2.46 -0.91 -21.44
CA TRP A 247 -2.97 -0.78 -22.81
C TRP A 247 -4.21 -1.61 -23.15
N GLN A 248 -4.44 -2.73 -22.46
CA GLN A 248 -5.43 -3.73 -22.91
C GLN A 248 -6.59 -3.94 -21.95
N SER A 249 -6.31 -4.11 -20.65
CA SER A 249 -7.31 -4.61 -19.69
C SER A 249 -7.95 -3.50 -18.86
N THR A 250 -7.15 -2.68 -18.18
CA THR A 250 -7.65 -1.80 -17.10
C THR A 250 -7.33 -0.33 -17.28
N SER A 251 -6.35 0.00 -18.13
CA SER A 251 -5.81 1.36 -18.31
C SER A 251 -5.35 2.04 -16.99
N ILE A 252 -5.02 1.25 -15.96
CA ILE A 252 -4.68 1.77 -14.63
C ILE A 252 -3.45 2.69 -14.68
N TYR A 253 -2.44 2.32 -15.48
CA TYR A 253 -1.18 3.08 -15.61
C TYR A 253 -1.17 4.06 -16.79
N LEU A 254 -2.18 4.00 -17.68
CA LEU A 254 -2.20 4.79 -18.92
C LEU A 254 -2.01 6.28 -18.66
N LEU A 255 -2.74 6.82 -17.67
CA LEU A 255 -2.65 8.24 -17.35
C LEU A 255 -1.28 8.62 -16.77
N ALA A 256 -0.64 7.75 -15.99
CA ALA A 256 0.71 7.99 -15.50
C ALA A 256 1.74 8.03 -16.66
N VAL A 257 1.59 7.15 -17.64
CA VAL A 257 2.43 7.14 -18.86
C VAL A 257 2.21 8.40 -19.70
N VAL A 258 0.96 8.84 -19.87
CA VAL A 258 0.64 10.09 -20.58
C VAL A 258 1.24 11.30 -19.87
N LEU A 259 1.11 11.39 -18.53
CA LEU A 259 1.69 12.47 -17.74
C LEU A 259 3.22 12.47 -17.83
N PHE A 260 3.85 11.29 -17.80
CA PHE A 260 5.29 11.14 -17.98
C PHE A 260 5.75 11.65 -19.36
N GLY A 261 5.10 11.21 -20.44
CA GLY A 261 5.43 11.66 -21.80
C GLY A 261 5.24 13.18 -21.96
N ALA A 262 4.14 13.72 -21.45
CA ALA A 262 3.88 15.16 -21.48
C ALA A 262 4.93 15.97 -20.70
N ALA A 263 5.35 15.48 -19.53
CA ALA A 263 6.39 16.11 -18.72
C ALA A 263 7.76 16.12 -19.40
N LEU A 264 8.15 15.00 -20.03
CA LEU A 264 9.39 14.93 -20.80
C LEU A 264 9.39 15.92 -21.97
N ILE A 265 8.30 15.94 -22.75
CA ILE A 265 8.15 16.88 -23.86
C ILE A 265 8.24 18.33 -23.35
N PHE A 266 7.58 18.64 -22.23
CA PHE A 266 7.65 19.97 -21.61
C PHE A 266 9.09 20.36 -21.25
N TYR A 267 9.87 19.49 -20.58
CA TYR A 267 11.24 19.81 -20.21
C TYR A 267 12.17 19.94 -21.41
N LEU A 268 11.99 19.13 -22.46
CA LEU A 268 12.77 19.24 -23.69
C LEU A 268 12.52 20.60 -24.37
N PHE A 269 11.26 21.06 -24.44
CA PHE A 269 10.94 22.39 -24.98
C PHE A 269 11.46 23.54 -24.12
N LYS A 270 11.48 23.38 -22.80
CA LYS A 270 12.00 24.37 -21.85
C LYS A 270 13.52 24.34 -21.67
N ARG A 271 14.23 23.45 -22.38
CA ARG A 271 15.67 23.21 -22.23
C ARG A 271 16.08 22.79 -20.80
N GLY A 272 15.16 22.20 -20.02
CA GLY A 272 15.43 21.65 -18.69
C GLY A 272 15.88 20.19 -18.74
N ILE A 273 16.97 19.92 -19.47
CA ILE A 273 17.42 18.55 -19.77
C ILE A 273 17.73 17.77 -18.49
N GLU A 274 18.28 18.43 -17.46
CA GLU A 274 18.62 17.84 -16.17
C GLU A 274 17.38 17.29 -15.47
N LYS A 275 16.30 18.08 -15.40
CA LYS A 275 15.01 17.68 -14.83
C LYS A 275 14.38 16.53 -15.63
N ALA A 276 14.52 16.55 -16.97
CA ALA A 276 14.05 15.46 -17.84
C ALA A 276 14.82 14.14 -17.59
N ILE A 277 16.15 14.21 -17.45
CA ILE A 277 17.01 13.06 -17.15
C ILE A 277 16.66 12.48 -15.78
N ILE A 278 16.52 13.33 -14.75
CA ILE A 278 16.13 12.88 -13.41
C ILE A 278 14.80 12.15 -13.48
N LEU A 279 13.78 12.74 -14.11
CA LEU A 279 12.46 12.12 -14.23
C LEU A 279 12.55 10.76 -14.95
N PHE A 280 13.22 10.71 -16.10
CA PHE A 280 13.38 9.49 -16.90
C PHE A 280 14.07 8.37 -16.10
N ILE A 281 15.22 8.66 -15.48
CA ILE A 281 15.97 7.69 -14.69
C ILE A 281 15.14 7.21 -13.49
N SER A 282 14.38 8.09 -12.84
CA SER A 282 13.58 7.75 -11.67
C SER A 282 12.42 6.82 -12.02
N VAL A 283 11.67 7.15 -13.08
CA VAL A 283 10.57 6.33 -13.59
C VAL A 283 11.09 4.97 -14.06
N LEU A 284 12.19 4.97 -14.82
CA LEU A 284 12.82 3.74 -15.29
C LEU A 284 13.31 2.87 -14.12
N THR A 285 13.87 3.48 -13.08
CA THR A 285 14.37 2.77 -11.89
C THR A 285 13.24 2.09 -11.13
N ILE A 286 12.14 2.79 -10.85
CA ILE A 286 10.96 2.18 -10.21
C ILE A 286 10.41 1.04 -11.07
N TRP A 287 10.29 1.25 -12.38
CA TRP A 287 9.77 0.24 -13.29
C TRP A 287 10.67 -1.01 -13.32
N LEU A 288 11.99 -0.83 -13.46
CA LEU A 288 12.96 -1.92 -13.45
C LEU A 288 12.98 -2.66 -12.12
N LEU A 289 12.95 -1.95 -10.98
CA LEU A 289 12.90 -2.56 -9.66
C LEU A 289 11.66 -3.43 -9.50
N ALA A 290 10.48 -2.91 -9.85
CA ALA A 290 9.24 -3.67 -9.79
C ALA A 290 9.29 -4.89 -10.73
N ALA A 291 9.83 -4.74 -11.94
CA ALA A 291 9.93 -5.83 -12.90
C ALA A 291 10.89 -6.94 -12.42
N ILE A 292 12.05 -6.57 -11.89
CA ILE A 292 13.11 -7.50 -11.45
C ILE A 292 12.78 -8.18 -10.13
N VAL A 293 12.26 -7.43 -9.14
CA VAL A 293 11.89 -8.02 -7.84
C VAL A 293 10.81 -9.09 -8.02
N TYR A 294 9.88 -8.87 -8.95
CA TYR A 294 8.79 -9.79 -9.28
C TYR A 294 8.97 -10.47 -10.64
N ILE A 295 10.21 -10.81 -11.00
CA ILE A 295 10.54 -11.45 -12.28
C ILE A 295 9.87 -12.82 -12.48
N GLU A 296 9.55 -13.52 -11.39
CA GLU A 296 8.83 -14.80 -11.39
C GLU A 296 7.30 -14.61 -11.45
N GLY A 297 6.82 -13.37 -11.42
CA GLY A 297 5.41 -13.04 -11.25
C GLY A 297 5.00 -12.99 -9.78
N GLU A 298 3.83 -12.38 -9.54
CA GLU A 298 3.20 -12.27 -8.23
C GLU A 298 1.72 -11.92 -8.42
N SER A 299 0.93 -11.96 -7.34
CA SER A 299 -0.47 -11.53 -7.37
C SER A 299 -0.64 -10.09 -7.90
N ALA A 300 -1.75 -9.86 -8.61
CA ALA A 300 -2.07 -8.57 -9.24
C ALA A 300 -2.04 -7.40 -8.24
N VAL A 301 -2.44 -7.63 -6.99
CA VAL A 301 -2.47 -6.61 -5.94
C VAL A 301 -1.05 -6.18 -5.53
N VAL A 302 -0.13 -7.14 -5.39
CA VAL A 302 1.27 -6.85 -5.05
C VAL A 302 1.98 -6.16 -6.20
N LEU A 303 1.77 -6.60 -7.45
CA LEU A 303 2.29 -5.91 -8.63
C LEU A 303 1.71 -4.49 -8.75
N GLY A 304 0.41 -4.32 -8.49
CA GLY A 304 -0.24 -3.01 -8.39
C GLY A 304 0.43 -2.09 -7.37
N LYS A 305 0.76 -2.61 -6.19
CA LYS A 305 1.51 -1.90 -5.15
C LYS A 305 2.92 -1.53 -5.62
N ALA A 306 3.61 -2.43 -6.31
CA ALA A 306 4.99 -2.24 -6.76
C ALA A 306 5.14 -1.09 -7.78
N PHE A 307 4.17 -0.93 -8.69
CA PHE A 307 4.16 0.15 -9.68
C PHE A 307 3.47 1.44 -9.21
N ALA A 308 2.77 1.42 -8.07
CA ALA A 308 2.10 2.61 -7.50
C ALA A 308 2.99 3.86 -7.36
N PRO A 309 4.30 3.77 -7.00
CA PRO A 309 5.17 4.94 -6.88
C PRO A 309 5.33 5.77 -8.17
N LEU A 310 5.05 5.17 -9.34
CA LEU A 310 5.00 5.91 -10.60
C LEU A 310 3.96 7.04 -10.57
N ALA A 311 2.89 6.89 -9.79
CA ALA A 311 1.88 7.93 -9.63
C ALA A 311 2.50 9.24 -9.12
N PHE A 312 3.38 9.15 -8.12
CA PHE A 312 4.08 10.31 -7.55
C PHE A 312 5.04 10.91 -8.57
N LEU A 313 5.93 10.09 -9.15
CA LEU A 313 6.98 10.57 -10.07
C LEU A 313 6.40 11.22 -11.33
N CYS A 314 5.38 10.62 -11.93
CA CYS A 314 4.74 11.16 -13.13
C CYS A 314 3.91 12.42 -12.83
N SER A 315 3.41 12.59 -11.61
CA SER A 315 2.63 13.77 -11.20
C SER A 315 3.50 14.93 -10.73
N LEU A 316 4.74 14.66 -10.28
CA LEU A 316 5.68 15.66 -9.76
C LEU A 316 5.89 16.84 -10.74
N PRO A 317 6.29 16.62 -12.01
CA PRO A 317 6.40 17.67 -13.02
C PRO A 317 5.16 18.55 -13.20
N LEU A 318 3.99 17.90 -13.20
CA LEU A 318 2.73 18.56 -13.47
C LEU A 318 2.42 19.61 -12.40
N PHE A 319 2.53 19.23 -11.13
CA PHE A 319 2.16 20.09 -10.01
C PHE A 319 3.29 21.01 -9.56
N HIS A 320 4.55 20.61 -9.75
CA HIS A 320 5.71 21.39 -9.33
C HIS A 320 6.10 22.47 -10.35
N ASP A 321 6.21 22.14 -11.64
CA ASP A 321 6.67 23.09 -12.66
C ASP A 321 5.50 23.60 -13.52
N ILE A 322 4.73 22.70 -14.15
CA ILE A 322 3.78 23.06 -15.21
C ILE A 322 2.64 23.94 -14.67
N LEU A 323 2.00 23.51 -13.58
CA LEU A 323 0.84 24.21 -13.00
C LEU A 323 1.27 25.34 -12.06
N TYR A 324 2.48 25.29 -11.51
CA TYR A 324 2.98 26.34 -10.63
C TYR A 324 3.46 27.58 -11.39
N GLU A 325 4.21 27.40 -12.49
CA GLU A 325 4.70 28.54 -13.30
C GLU A 325 3.55 29.34 -13.93
N LYS A 326 2.46 28.65 -14.31
CA LYS A 326 1.34 29.25 -15.01
C LYS A 326 0.11 29.44 -14.10
N LYS A 327 0.28 30.16 -12.98
CA LYS A 327 -0.84 30.51 -12.06
C LYS A 327 -2.10 31.05 -12.78
N LYS A 328 -1.95 31.70 -13.94
CA LYS A 328 -3.05 32.22 -14.79
C LYS A 328 -3.78 31.16 -15.64
N TRP A 329 -3.20 29.98 -15.84
CA TRP A 329 -3.80 28.88 -16.64
C TRP A 329 -4.55 27.88 -15.79
N PHE A 330 -4.52 28.04 -14.45
CA PHE A 330 -5.34 27.28 -13.52
C PHE A 330 -6.80 27.75 -13.56
N ASN A 331 -7.33 27.77 -14.78
CA ASN A 331 -8.69 28.10 -15.10
C ASN A 331 -9.57 26.89 -14.79
N ILE A 332 -10.88 27.15 -14.79
CA ILE A 332 -11.92 26.14 -14.58
C ILE A 332 -11.67 24.87 -15.43
N SER A 333 -11.16 24.99 -16.65
CA SER A 333 -10.85 23.85 -17.53
C SER A 333 -9.82 22.87 -16.96
N VAL A 334 -8.73 23.36 -16.34
CA VAL A 334 -7.74 22.47 -15.70
C VAL A 334 -8.35 21.79 -14.47
N MET A 335 -9.18 22.51 -13.71
CA MET A 335 -9.91 21.93 -12.59
C MET A 335 -10.93 20.87 -13.01
N LEU A 336 -11.65 21.11 -14.10
CA LEU A 336 -12.56 20.13 -14.69
C LEU A 336 -11.80 18.90 -15.18
N LEU A 337 -10.65 19.08 -15.83
CA LEU A 337 -9.80 17.96 -16.27
C LEU A 337 -9.33 17.12 -15.07
N LEU A 338 -8.76 17.75 -14.04
CA LEU A 338 -8.29 17.05 -12.84
C LEU A 338 -9.47 16.36 -12.11
N SER A 339 -10.62 17.01 -12.01
CA SER A 339 -11.83 16.42 -11.42
C SER A 339 -12.35 15.24 -12.25
N GLY A 340 -12.30 15.33 -13.58
CA GLY A 340 -12.64 14.24 -14.49
C GLY A 340 -11.72 13.03 -14.32
N VAL A 341 -10.41 13.27 -14.16
CA VAL A 341 -9.44 12.22 -13.82
C VAL A 341 -9.80 11.53 -12.50
N LEU A 342 -10.09 12.30 -11.45
CA LEU A 342 -10.46 11.74 -10.15
C LEU A 342 -11.77 10.92 -10.24
N PHE A 343 -12.76 11.43 -10.98
CA PHE A 343 -14.01 10.72 -11.21
C PHE A 343 -13.79 9.38 -11.90
N LEU A 344 -13.00 9.36 -12.99
CA LEU A 344 -12.68 8.13 -13.71
C LEU A 344 -11.98 7.11 -12.80
N LYS A 345 -11.06 7.56 -11.95
CA LYS A 345 -10.35 6.66 -11.03
C LYS A 345 -11.22 6.13 -9.90
N PHE A 346 -12.12 6.94 -9.33
CA PHE A 346 -13.10 6.43 -8.37
C PHE A 346 -14.09 5.46 -9.00
N ARG A 347 -14.52 5.71 -10.24
CA ARG A 347 -15.32 4.76 -11.00
C ARG A 347 -14.58 3.43 -11.14
N ASP A 348 -13.30 3.43 -11.49
CA ASP A 348 -12.51 2.20 -11.62
C ASP A 348 -12.42 1.42 -10.29
N VAL A 349 -12.24 2.12 -9.18
CA VAL A 349 -12.28 1.54 -7.81
C VAL A 349 -13.65 0.93 -7.51
N ALA A 350 -14.75 1.61 -7.86
CA ALA A 350 -16.10 1.10 -7.63
C ALA A 350 -16.41 -0.13 -8.51
N LEU A 351 -15.96 -0.14 -9.77
CA LEU A 351 -16.16 -1.25 -10.70
C LEU A 351 -15.46 -2.52 -10.23
N ILE A 352 -14.20 -2.42 -9.79
CA ILE A 352 -13.47 -3.58 -9.27
C ILE A 352 -14.02 -4.07 -7.93
N GLY A 353 -14.76 -3.24 -7.21
CA GLY A 353 -15.43 -3.61 -5.96
C GLY A 353 -16.40 -4.77 -6.09
N LYS A 354 -16.98 -5.00 -7.28
CA LYS A 354 -17.82 -6.18 -7.53
C LYS A 354 -17.02 -7.48 -7.44
N HIS A 355 -15.80 -7.50 -7.99
CA HIS A 355 -14.91 -8.65 -7.92
C HIS A 355 -14.47 -8.94 -6.49
N GLN A 356 -14.19 -7.89 -5.72
CA GLN A 356 -13.78 -8.04 -4.32
C GLN A 356 -14.92 -8.53 -3.41
N LYS A 357 -16.16 -8.09 -3.69
CA LYS A 357 -17.37 -8.65 -3.06
C LYS A 357 -17.53 -10.14 -3.35
N GLN A 358 -17.37 -10.53 -4.62
CA GLN A 358 -17.45 -11.94 -5.00
C GLN A 358 -16.38 -12.79 -4.30
N ARG A 359 -15.17 -12.25 -4.11
CA ARG A 359 -14.12 -12.93 -3.34
C ARG A 359 -14.56 -13.19 -1.91
N ILE A 360 -15.08 -12.18 -1.20
CA ILE A 360 -15.61 -12.34 0.16
C ILE A 360 -16.74 -13.38 0.18
N GLU A 361 -17.62 -13.35 -0.80
CA GLU A 361 -18.72 -14.31 -0.89
C GLU A 361 -18.24 -15.75 -1.08
N ASN A 362 -17.19 -15.97 -1.89
CA ASN A 362 -16.57 -17.29 -2.02
C ASN A 362 -16.01 -17.80 -0.68
N VAL A 363 -15.48 -16.91 0.18
CA VAL A 363 -15.05 -17.29 1.54
C VAL A 363 -16.27 -17.67 2.39
N ARG A 364 -17.36 -16.90 2.31
CA ARG A 364 -18.61 -17.23 3.03
C ARG A 364 -19.21 -18.56 2.61
N ILE A 365 -19.22 -18.88 1.32
CA ILE A 365 -19.71 -20.18 0.82
C ILE A 365 -18.94 -21.33 1.46
N ASN A 366 -17.60 -21.23 1.54
CA ASN A 366 -16.78 -22.26 2.18
C ASN A 366 -17.01 -22.34 3.69
N ILE A 367 -17.21 -21.19 4.37
CA ILE A 367 -17.60 -21.14 5.79
C ILE A 367 -18.95 -21.83 6.01
N GLN A 368 -19.93 -21.55 5.15
CA GLN A 368 -21.27 -22.11 5.22
C GLN A 368 -21.25 -23.62 4.99
N GLN A 369 -20.50 -24.10 4.00
CA GLN A 369 -20.29 -25.53 3.76
C GLN A 369 -19.67 -26.23 4.97
N ALA A 370 -18.71 -25.58 5.65
CA ALA A 370 -18.14 -26.12 6.89
C ALA A 370 -19.17 -26.17 8.02
N ARG A 371 -19.98 -25.12 8.21
CA ARG A 371 -21.06 -25.08 9.21
C ARG A 371 -22.12 -26.17 8.97
N GLU A 372 -22.53 -26.37 7.71
CA GLU A 372 -23.50 -27.40 7.33
C GLU A 372 -22.99 -28.83 7.61
N GLN A 373 -21.67 -29.03 7.56
CA GLN A 373 -21.02 -30.29 7.94
C GLN A 373 -20.74 -30.38 9.46
N GLY A 374 -21.12 -29.38 10.26
CA GLY A 374 -20.84 -29.32 11.69
C GLY A 374 -19.35 -29.13 12.03
N VAL A 375 -18.59 -28.52 11.12
CA VAL A 375 -17.14 -28.34 11.21
C VAL A 375 -16.79 -26.88 11.44
N ASN A 376 -16.09 -26.58 12.54
CA ASN A 376 -15.55 -25.23 12.80
C ASN A 376 -14.07 -25.07 12.42
N LYS A 377 -13.35 -26.17 12.23
CA LYS A 377 -11.94 -26.20 11.84
C LYS A 377 -11.79 -27.07 10.60
N ALA A 378 -11.73 -26.43 9.44
CA ALA A 378 -11.68 -27.11 8.16
C ALA A 378 -10.32 -26.96 7.48
N ILE A 379 -9.97 -27.95 6.67
CA ILE A 379 -8.88 -27.89 5.71
C ILE A 379 -9.47 -28.05 4.32
N LEU A 380 -9.10 -27.15 3.41
CA LEU A 380 -9.42 -27.26 1.99
C LEU A 380 -8.14 -27.47 1.21
N LYS A 381 -8.18 -28.43 0.27
CA LYS A 381 -7.07 -28.62 -0.66
C LYS A 381 -7.16 -27.56 -1.75
N PHE A 382 -6.05 -26.89 -2.04
CA PHE A 382 -6.01 -25.80 -3.02
C PHE A 382 -6.58 -26.22 -4.40
N ASP A 383 -6.41 -27.48 -4.81
CA ASP A 383 -6.89 -27.98 -6.09
C ASP A 383 -8.39 -28.28 -6.14
N THR A 384 -9.05 -28.35 -4.99
CA THR A 384 -10.51 -28.54 -4.91
C THR A 384 -11.28 -27.22 -5.03
N LEU A 385 -10.59 -26.08 -5.00
CA LEU A 385 -11.22 -24.77 -5.08
C LEU A 385 -11.70 -24.49 -6.52
N SER A 386 -13.01 -24.31 -6.67
CA SER A 386 -13.68 -24.02 -7.94
C SER A 386 -13.19 -22.73 -8.61
N SER A 387 -12.71 -21.78 -7.81
CA SER A 387 -12.04 -20.57 -8.29
C SER A 387 -10.73 -20.34 -7.56
N LYS A 388 -9.62 -20.42 -8.30
CA LYS A 388 -8.28 -20.05 -7.82
C LYS A 388 -8.00 -18.55 -7.95
N ASN A 389 -8.89 -17.80 -8.61
CA ASN A 389 -8.67 -16.38 -8.93
C ASN A 389 -8.82 -15.51 -7.68
N GLY A 390 -7.78 -14.75 -7.36
CA GLY A 390 -7.76 -13.81 -6.24
C GLY A 390 -7.64 -14.45 -4.85
N LEU A 391 -7.46 -15.77 -4.79
CA LEU A 391 -7.28 -16.50 -3.53
C LEU A 391 -5.80 -16.50 -3.13
N ILE A 392 -5.53 -16.06 -1.90
CA ILE A 392 -4.18 -16.06 -1.32
C ILE A 392 -4.18 -17.03 -0.11
N PRO A 393 -3.78 -18.29 -0.32
CA PRO A 393 -3.92 -19.38 0.66
C PRO A 393 -3.39 -19.10 2.06
N TRP A 394 -2.24 -18.44 2.16
CA TRP A 394 -1.57 -18.25 3.45
C TRP A 394 -2.38 -17.36 4.40
N ALA A 395 -3.24 -16.48 3.89
CA ALA A 395 -4.05 -15.57 4.69
C ALA A 395 -5.44 -16.12 5.03
N TYR A 396 -5.82 -17.25 4.42
CA TYR A 396 -7.20 -17.71 4.35
C TYR A 396 -7.77 -18.13 5.72
N SER A 397 -6.93 -18.66 6.61
CA SER A 397 -7.30 -18.99 7.99
C SER A 397 -7.76 -17.75 8.78
N MET A 398 -7.01 -16.66 8.63
CA MET A 398 -7.33 -15.36 9.24
C MET A 398 -8.55 -14.71 8.58
N GLU A 399 -8.65 -14.76 7.26
CA GLU A 399 -9.82 -14.24 6.54
C GLU A 399 -11.10 -14.98 6.97
N SER A 400 -11.07 -16.31 7.01
CA SER A 400 -12.23 -17.13 7.36
C SER A 400 -12.63 -16.98 8.83
N ILE A 401 -11.69 -16.94 9.78
CA ILE A 401 -12.03 -16.75 11.20
C ILE A 401 -12.57 -15.35 11.48
N ILE A 402 -12.02 -14.30 10.86
CA ILE A 402 -12.53 -12.94 10.99
C ILE A 402 -13.94 -12.86 10.41
N LEU A 403 -14.16 -13.40 9.21
CA LEU A 403 -15.45 -13.29 8.53
C LEU A 403 -16.55 -14.11 9.20
N SER A 404 -16.25 -15.35 9.61
CA SER A 404 -17.21 -16.19 10.32
C SER A 404 -17.60 -15.61 11.67
N SER A 405 -16.65 -15.05 12.42
CA SER A 405 -16.90 -14.41 13.72
C SER A 405 -17.58 -13.05 13.59
N PHE A 406 -17.43 -12.39 12.43
CA PHE A 406 -18.17 -11.19 12.09
C PHE A 406 -19.65 -11.51 11.87
N ASP A 407 -19.96 -12.63 11.22
CA ASP A 407 -21.33 -13.07 10.97
C ASP A 407 -22.00 -13.65 12.23
N ASP A 408 -21.27 -14.50 12.98
CA ASP A 408 -21.69 -15.05 14.28
C ASP A 408 -20.47 -15.44 15.12
N ALA A 409 -20.24 -14.70 16.21
CA ALA A 409 -19.10 -14.90 17.09
C ALA A 409 -19.15 -16.23 17.87
N GLU A 410 -20.32 -16.84 18.10
CA GLU A 410 -20.41 -18.15 18.78
C GLU A 410 -20.11 -19.32 17.84
N GLN A 411 -20.18 -19.08 16.52
CA GLN A 411 -19.96 -20.08 15.48
C GLN A 411 -18.76 -19.70 14.60
N SER A 412 -17.64 -19.31 15.21
CA SER A 412 -16.39 -19.05 14.49
C SER A 412 -15.96 -20.29 13.72
N VAL A 413 -15.57 -20.08 12.46
CA VAL A 413 -15.05 -21.10 11.55
C VAL A 413 -13.71 -20.63 11.01
N THR A 414 -12.71 -21.50 11.09
CA THR A 414 -11.42 -21.29 10.43
C THR A 414 -11.23 -22.35 9.36
N ILE A 415 -10.72 -21.90 8.21
CA ILE A 415 -10.42 -22.75 7.08
C ILE A 415 -8.95 -22.55 6.72
N PHE A 416 -8.16 -23.62 6.76
CA PHE A 416 -6.78 -23.61 6.29
C PHE A 416 -6.72 -24.15 4.87
N ILE A 417 -5.94 -23.51 3.99
CA ILE A 417 -5.75 -23.99 2.62
C ILE A 417 -4.44 -24.77 2.52
N GLU A 418 -4.55 -26.07 2.29
CA GLU A 418 -3.41 -26.96 2.07
C GLU A 418 -2.94 -26.89 0.61
N ARG A 419 -1.62 -26.82 0.41
CA ARG A 419 -0.95 -26.91 -0.90
C ARG A 419 -0.06 -28.16 -0.92
N GLU A 420 0.26 -28.69 -2.10
CA GLU A 420 1.13 -29.87 -2.26
C GLU A 420 2.46 -29.74 -1.49
N ASN A 421 3.05 -28.54 -1.48
CA ASN A 421 4.34 -28.29 -0.82
C ASN A 421 4.22 -27.85 0.64
N ASN A 422 3.00 -27.88 1.20
CA ASN A 422 2.68 -27.32 2.51
C ASN A 422 1.60 -28.16 3.23
N THR A 423 1.84 -29.47 3.29
CA THR A 423 0.91 -30.43 3.90
C THR A 423 0.90 -30.31 5.41
N VAL A 424 -0.27 -30.47 6.02
CA VAL A 424 -0.40 -30.45 7.48
C VAL A 424 -0.03 -31.84 8.02
N ASN A 425 0.89 -31.89 8.98
CA ASN A 425 1.27 -33.15 9.62
C ASN A 425 0.06 -33.75 10.37
N ASN A 426 -0.13 -35.07 10.26
CA ASN A 426 -1.16 -35.82 11.00
C ASN A 426 -1.12 -35.55 12.50
N GLU A 427 0.07 -35.38 13.11
CA GLU A 427 0.20 -35.04 14.53
C GLU A 427 -0.46 -33.70 14.89
N VAL A 428 -0.40 -32.72 13.98
CA VAL A 428 -1.04 -31.41 14.14
C VAL A 428 -2.56 -31.55 13.98
N LEU A 429 -3.03 -32.37 13.05
CA LEU A 429 -4.46 -32.63 12.84
C LEU A 429 -5.14 -33.27 14.05
N GLU A 430 -4.40 -34.04 14.85
CA GLU A 430 -4.90 -34.69 16.05
C GLU A 430 -5.12 -33.71 17.22
N GLN A 431 -4.53 -32.51 17.18
CA GLN A 431 -4.64 -31.51 18.25
C GLN A 431 -5.98 -30.77 18.19
N LYS A 432 -6.65 -30.66 19.34
CA LYS A 432 -7.97 -30.02 19.47
C LYS A 432 -7.92 -28.55 19.87
N ASP A 433 -6.83 -28.10 20.49
CA ASP A 433 -6.69 -26.76 21.05
C ASP A 433 -5.86 -25.83 20.17
N ILE A 434 -5.74 -26.12 18.87
CA ILE A 434 -4.92 -25.32 17.94
C ILE A 434 -5.74 -24.49 16.95
N PHE A 435 -5.09 -23.46 16.44
CA PHE A 435 -5.44 -22.68 15.26
C PHE A 435 -4.26 -22.69 14.29
N LEU A 436 -4.49 -23.17 13.06
CA LEU A 436 -3.53 -23.12 11.96
C LEU A 436 -3.43 -21.69 11.44
N TYR A 437 -2.28 -21.04 11.66
CA TYR A 437 -2.06 -19.64 11.32
C TYR A 437 -1.66 -19.48 9.84
N ILE A 438 -0.41 -19.17 9.52
CA ILE A 438 0.07 -18.90 8.15
C ILE A 438 0.62 -20.17 7.47
N ASN A 439 1.28 -21.01 8.26
CA ASN A 439 1.99 -22.21 7.84
C ASN A 439 1.52 -23.39 8.73
N PRO A 440 1.44 -24.63 8.21
CA PRO A 440 1.13 -25.82 9.00
C PRO A 440 2.00 -26.01 10.25
N ASN A 441 3.21 -25.48 10.26
CA ASN A 441 4.15 -25.51 11.39
C ASN A 441 3.98 -24.33 12.37
N GLU A 442 3.25 -23.28 11.97
CA GLU A 442 2.92 -22.14 12.81
C GLU A 442 1.51 -22.33 13.39
N VAL A 443 1.45 -22.99 14.54
CA VAL A 443 0.21 -23.22 15.28
C VAL A 443 0.11 -22.29 16.48
N LEU A 444 -1.07 -21.72 16.68
CA LEU A 444 -1.40 -20.99 17.89
C LEU A 444 -2.31 -21.86 18.76
N SER A 445 -2.10 -21.87 20.07
CA SER A 445 -3.08 -22.42 20.99
C SER A 445 -4.33 -21.53 21.00
N GLN A 446 -5.51 -22.12 21.11
CA GLN A 446 -6.78 -21.41 21.28
C GLN A 446 -6.76 -20.46 22.47
N LYS A 447 -5.96 -20.75 23.49
CA LYS A 447 -5.77 -19.87 24.66
C LYS A 447 -5.07 -18.54 24.30
N GLN A 448 -4.38 -18.48 23.17
CA GLN A 448 -3.75 -17.27 22.64
C GLN A 448 -4.73 -16.44 21.79
N LEU A 449 -5.90 -16.99 21.43
CA LEU A 449 -6.92 -16.26 20.71
C LEU A 449 -7.71 -15.35 21.66
N ASN A 450 -8.05 -14.17 21.17
CA ASN A 450 -8.92 -13.25 21.89
C ASN A 450 -10.36 -13.78 21.89
N THR A 451 -10.77 -14.41 22.98
CA THR A 451 -12.09 -15.04 23.13
C THR A 451 -13.26 -14.05 23.11
N ALA A 452 -13.00 -12.75 23.20
CA ALA A 452 -14.04 -11.72 22.99
C ALA A 452 -14.47 -11.62 21.52
N TYR A 453 -13.59 -11.99 20.58
CA TYR A 453 -13.84 -11.88 19.14
C TYR A 453 -13.85 -13.22 18.42
N PHE A 454 -13.07 -14.20 18.88
CA PHE A 454 -12.89 -15.48 18.21
C PHE A 454 -13.25 -16.63 19.17
N LYS A 455 -14.42 -17.25 19.00
CA LYS A 455 -14.85 -18.39 19.83
C LYS A 455 -14.81 -19.66 19.01
N LEU A 456 -13.59 -20.21 18.91
CA LEU A 456 -13.35 -21.44 18.18
C LEU A 456 -13.48 -22.65 19.14
N PRO A 457 -14.30 -23.67 18.84
CA PRO A 457 -14.48 -24.82 19.72
C PRO A 457 -13.26 -25.75 19.73
N GLU A 458 -13.10 -26.55 20.78
CA GLU A 458 -12.05 -27.59 20.90
C GLU A 458 -12.34 -28.78 19.98
N GLN A 459 -12.07 -28.58 18.69
CA GLN A 459 -12.22 -29.58 17.64
C GLN A 459 -10.89 -29.82 16.93
N LYS A 460 -10.78 -30.97 16.26
CA LYS A 460 -9.68 -31.26 15.33
C LYS A 460 -9.92 -30.56 14.00
N TYR A 461 -8.86 -30.28 13.26
CA TYR A 461 -8.99 -29.88 11.86
C TYR A 461 -9.39 -31.10 11.01
N VAL A 462 -10.42 -30.94 10.17
CA VAL A 462 -10.88 -31.99 9.25
C VAL A 462 -10.92 -31.49 7.82
N TYR A 463 -10.66 -32.37 6.86
CA TYR A 463 -10.78 -32.03 5.44
C TYR A 463 -12.24 -31.80 5.08
N LEU A 464 -12.53 -30.63 4.50
CA LEU A 464 -13.85 -30.34 3.98
C LEU A 464 -14.05 -31.16 2.70
N LYS A 465 -15.18 -31.87 2.64
CA LYS A 465 -15.57 -32.69 1.49
C LYS A 465 -16.21 -31.86 0.41
#